data_AF-A0A3P7A9Z9-F1
#
_entry.id   AF-A0A3P7A9Z9-F1
#
_cell.length_a   1.000
_cell.length_b   1.000
_cell.length_c   1.000
_cell.angle_alpha   90.00
_cell.angle_beta   90.00
_cell.angle_gamma   90.00
#
_symmetry.space_group_name_H-M   'P 1'
#
loop_
_entity.id
_entity.type
_entity.pdbx_description
1 polymer ?
#
loop_
_entity_poly.entity_id
_entity_poly.type
_entity_poly.pdbx_seq_one_letter_code
_entity_poly.pdbx_strand_id
1 'polypeptide(L)'
;MVFNSYTKGAWGKEERQKNPVKKGDGFDIRIRAHDTKFTVAINRKEVKSFEHRIPLQHVTHLSIDGDVVLNHVQWGGKYYPVPYESGIAEHGLIPGKTLVIYGTPEKKAKKFNVNLLKKNGDIALHFNPRFDEKCVIRNSLVNGEWGNEEREGKNPFEKGVGFDLEIKNEEYAFQIFVNGERFASYAHRIDPHEVGGLQIQGDV
;
A
#
# COMPACT_ATOMS: atom_id res chain seq x y z
N MET A 1 -9.37 -3.63 -22.70
CA MET A 1 -9.80 -4.54 -21.63
C MET A 1 -11.30 -4.69 -21.71
N VAL A 2 -11.81 -5.89 -21.46
CA VAL A 2 -13.24 -6.21 -21.49
C VAL A 2 -13.62 -6.72 -20.12
N PHE A 3 -14.74 -6.23 -19.59
CA PHE A 3 -15.33 -6.65 -18.33
C PHE A 3 -16.72 -7.20 -18.62
N ASN A 4 -17.05 -8.35 -18.04
CA ASN A 4 -18.35 -8.96 -18.23
C ASN A 4 -18.69 -9.87 -17.04
N SER A 5 -19.93 -10.35 -17.00
CA SER A 5 -20.36 -11.39 -16.08
C SER A 5 -21.05 -12.48 -16.86
N TYR A 6 -20.66 -13.73 -16.59
CA TYR A 6 -21.36 -14.90 -17.07
C TYR A 6 -22.31 -15.38 -15.98
N THR A 7 -23.61 -15.45 -16.29
CA THR A 7 -24.64 -15.86 -15.32
C THR A 7 -25.73 -16.64 -16.03
N LYS A 8 -26.28 -17.65 -15.37
CA LYS A 8 -27.34 -18.52 -15.92
C LYS A 8 -27.04 -19.06 -17.32
N GLY A 9 -25.79 -19.45 -17.59
CA GLY A 9 -25.40 -20.04 -18.87
C GLY A 9 -25.15 -19.04 -20.01
N ALA A 10 -25.19 -17.74 -19.76
CA ALA A 10 -25.01 -16.72 -20.80
C ALA A 10 -24.08 -15.57 -20.38
N TRP A 11 -23.39 -15.00 -21.36
CA TRP A 11 -22.63 -13.76 -21.19
C TRP A 11 -23.55 -12.54 -21.20
N GLY A 12 -23.33 -11.60 -20.29
CA GLY A 12 -23.99 -10.31 -20.30
C GLY A 12 -23.42 -9.33 -21.34
N LYS A 13 -23.89 -8.08 -21.27
CA LYS A 13 -23.35 -6.97 -22.09
C LYS A 13 -21.93 -6.62 -21.66
N GLU A 14 -21.01 -6.56 -22.61
CA GLU A 14 -19.63 -6.17 -22.34
C GLU A 14 -19.51 -4.70 -21.93
N GLU A 15 -18.57 -4.44 -21.01
CA GLU A 15 -18.05 -3.11 -20.73
C GLU A 15 -16.59 -3.04 -21.16
N ARG A 16 -16.22 -2.00 -21.92
CA ARG A 16 -14.89 -1.86 -22.51
C ARG A 16 -14.15 -0.67 -21.91
N GLN A 17 -12.86 -0.86 -21.68
CA GLN A 17 -11.93 0.18 -21.21
C GLN A 17 -10.65 0.11 -22.05
N LYS A 18 -10.04 1.27 -22.33
CA LYS A 18 -8.74 1.34 -23.00
C LYS A 18 -7.73 0.50 -22.23
N ASN A 19 -6.98 -0.36 -22.93
CA ASN A 19 -5.93 -1.17 -22.30
C ASN A 19 -4.65 -0.32 -22.13
N PRO A 20 -4.16 -0.08 -20.90
CA PRO A 20 -2.89 0.62 -20.69
C PRO A 20 -1.68 -0.33 -20.75
N VAL A 21 -1.87 -1.66 -20.74
CA VAL A 21 -0.79 -2.66 -20.77
C VAL A 21 -0.27 -2.81 -22.20
N LYS A 22 1.06 -2.86 -22.36
CA LYS A 22 1.74 -3.11 -23.63
C LYS A 22 2.28 -4.54 -23.67
N LYS A 23 2.42 -5.08 -24.88
CA LYS A 23 2.98 -6.42 -25.09
C LYS A 23 4.43 -6.45 -24.60
N GLY A 24 4.76 -7.44 -23.77
CA GLY A 24 6.11 -7.64 -23.21
C GLY A 24 6.41 -6.85 -21.93
N ASP A 25 5.62 -5.83 -21.60
CA ASP A 25 5.80 -5.06 -20.37
C ASP A 25 5.17 -5.78 -19.17
N GLY A 26 5.78 -5.62 -17.99
CA GLY A 26 5.16 -6.00 -16.72
C GLY A 26 3.89 -5.19 -16.45
N PHE A 27 2.96 -5.79 -15.70
CA PHE A 27 1.72 -5.13 -15.30
C PHE A 27 1.32 -5.47 -13.87
N ASP A 28 0.50 -4.61 -13.29
CA ASP A 28 -0.14 -4.80 -11.98
C ASP A 28 -1.65 -4.59 -12.13
N ILE A 29 -2.45 -5.61 -11.77
CA ILE A 29 -3.92 -5.52 -11.75
C ILE A 29 -4.38 -5.68 -10.30
N ARG A 30 -5.15 -4.70 -9.83
CA ARG A 30 -5.78 -4.74 -8.50
C ARG A 30 -7.29 -4.65 -8.64
N ILE A 31 -7.99 -5.57 -8.00
CA ILE A 31 -9.45 -5.60 -7.99
C ILE A 31 -9.88 -5.50 -6.53
N ARG A 32 -10.54 -4.40 -6.16
CA ARG A 32 -11.08 -4.20 -4.82
C ARG A 32 -12.59 -4.33 -4.87
N ALA A 33 -13.12 -5.23 -4.04
CA ALA A 33 -14.54 -5.39 -3.86
C ALA A 33 -15.10 -4.32 -2.92
N HIS A 34 -16.23 -3.75 -3.30
CA HIS A 34 -17.09 -2.91 -2.48
C HIS A 34 -18.49 -3.52 -2.44
N ASP A 35 -19.39 -2.94 -1.66
CA ASP A 35 -20.74 -3.48 -1.46
C ASP A 35 -21.56 -3.51 -2.77
N THR A 36 -21.32 -2.57 -3.68
CA THR A 36 -22.10 -2.41 -4.92
C THR A 36 -21.30 -2.63 -6.21
N LYS A 37 -19.97 -2.71 -6.13
CA LYS A 37 -19.10 -2.73 -7.31
C LYS A 37 -17.73 -3.32 -7.02
N PHE A 38 -17.01 -3.65 -8.08
CA PHE A 38 -15.56 -3.75 -8.07
C PHE A 38 -14.94 -2.44 -8.55
N THR A 39 -13.86 -2.00 -7.91
CA THR A 39 -12.93 -1.03 -8.50
C THR A 39 -11.71 -1.79 -9.03
N VAL A 40 -11.32 -1.45 -10.25
CA VAL A 40 -10.19 -2.08 -10.95
C VAL A 40 -9.15 -1.01 -11.21
N ALA A 41 -7.94 -1.26 -10.73
CA ALA A 41 -6.77 -0.45 -11.00
C ALA A 41 -5.76 -1.24 -11.83
N ILE A 42 -5.09 -0.53 -12.75
CA ILE A 42 -3.98 -1.06 -13.53
C ILE A 42 -2.78 -0.17 -13.27
N ASN A 43 -1.63 -0.78 -12.96
CA ASN A 43 -0.41 -0.07 -12.56
C ASN A 43 -0.71 0.96 -11.46
N ARG A 44 -1.46 0.50 -10.43
CA ARG A 44 -1.88 1.25 -9.25
C ARG A 44 -2.81 2.45 -9.51
N LYS A 45 -3.26 2.67 -10.75
CA LYS A 45 -4.20 3.73 -11.10
C LYS A 45 -5.58 3.15 -11.38
N GLU A 46 -6.63 3.66 -10.74
CA GLU A 46 -8.01 3.23 -11.03
C GLU A 46 -8.37 3.51 -12.49
N VAL A 47 -8.88 2.49 -13.18
CA VAL A 47 -9.29 2.58 -14.60
C VAL A 47 -10.77 2.24 -14.81
N LYS A 48 -11.40 1.54 -13.86
CA LYS A 48 -12.78 1.07 -14.03
C LYS A 48 -13.47 0.86 -12.69
N SER A 49 -14.71 1.32 -12.59
CA SER A 49 -15.71 0.83 -11.65
C SER A 49 -16.66 -0.12 -12.41
N PHE A 50 -16.87 -1.33 -11.89
CA PHE A 50 -17.74 -2.35 -12.47
C PHE A 50 -18.81 -2.76 -11.46
N GLU A 51 -20.06 -2.42 -11.72
CA GLU A 51 -21.18 -2.71 -10.81
C GLU A 51 -21.45 -4.20 -10.71
N HIS A 52 -21.84 -4.66 -9.52
CA HIS A 52 -22.16 -6.06 -9.30
C HIS A 52 -23.40 -6.46 -10.07
N ARG A 53 -23.26 -7.45 -10.97
CA ARG A 53 -24.38 -8.06 -11.70
C ARG A 53 -24.87 -9.36 -11.07
N ILE A 54 -24.10 -9.88 -10.12
CA ILE A 54 -24.40 -11.05 -9.30
C ILE A 54 -24.00 -10.73 -7.85
N PRO A 55 -24.59 -11.40 -6.85
CA PRO A 55 -24.18 -11.23 -5.46
C PRO A 55 -22.68 -11.52 -5.27
N LEU A 56 -21.96 -10.59 -4.64
CA LEU A 56 -20.52 -10.70 -4.39
C LEU A 56 -20.16 -11.99 -3.63
N GLN A 57 -21.02 -12.42 -2.71
CA GLN A 57 -20.84 -13.64 -1.91
C GLN A 57 -20.74 -14.93 -2.74
N HIS A 58 -21.14 -14.92 -4.01
CA HIS A 58 -20.99 -16.08 -4.89
C HIS A 58 -19.57 -16.20 -5.48
N VAL A 59 -18.73 -15.17 -5.34
CA VAL A 59 -17.33 -15.22 -5.74
C VAL A 59 -16.55 -16.03 -4.71
N THR A 60 -16.16 -17.25 -5.09
CA THR A 60 -15.47 -18.20 -4.20
C THR A 60 -14.09 -18.60 -4.70
N HIS A 61 -13.79 -18.34 -5.97
CA HIS A 61 -12.57 -18.78 -6.63
C HIS A 61 -12.06 -17.68 -7.58
N LEU A 62 -10.74 -17.64 -7.77
CA LEU A 62 -10.06 -16.84 -8.78
C LEU A 62 -9.33 -17.80 -9.73
N SER A 63 -9.45 -17.55 -11.03
CA SER A 63 -8.63 -18.20 -12.06
C SER A 63 -7.95 -17.14 -12.90
N ILE A 64 -6.72 -17.44 -13.34
CA ILE A 64 -5.94 -16.60 -14.24
C ILE A 64 -5.35 -17.52 -15.30
N ASP A 65 -5.58 -17.19 -16.57
CA ASP A 65 -5.20 -18.01 -17.72
C ASP A 65 -4.87 -17.12 -18.92
N GLY A 66 -4.19 -17.68 -19.92
CA GLY A 66 -3.74 -17.02 -21.15
C GLY A 66 -2.23 -16.74 -21.20
N ASP A 67 -1.83 -15.84 -22.11
CA ASP A 67 -0.41 -15.50 -22.37
C ASP A 67 0.18 -14.60 -21.26
N VAL A 68 0.41 -15.17 -20.08
CA VAL A 68 0.92 -14.47 -18.90
C VAL A 68 1.92 -15.30 -18.11
N VAL A 69 2.98 -14.65 -17.62
CA VAL A 69 3.84 -15.19 -16.56
C VAL A 69 3.45 -14.52 -15.25
N LEU A 70 2.98 -15.31 -14.29
CA LEU A 70 2.56 -14.79 -12.98
C LEU A 70 3.74 -14.70 -12.02
N ASN A 71 4.00 -13.49 -11.52
CA ASN A 71 5.06 -13.24 -10.54
C ASN A 71 4.53 -13.16 -9.10
N HIS A 72 3.32 -12.62 -8.90
CA HIS A 72 2.73 -12.42 -7.58
C HIS A 72 1.21 -12.46 -7.64
N VAL A 73 0.58 -13.16 -6.70
CA VAL A 73 -0.87 -13.14 -6.47
C VAL A 73 -1.11 -13.05 -4.98
N GLN A 74 -1.93 -12.10 -4.56
CA GLN A 74 -2.33 -11.92 -3.18
C GLN A 74 -3.79 -11.48 -3.10
N TRP A 75 -4.46 -11.87 -2.03
CA TRP A 75 -5.79 -11.37 -1.70
C TRP A 75 -5.88 -11.14 -0.19
N GLY A 76 -6.75 -10.22 0.21
CA GLY A 76 -6.93 -9.85 1.61
C GLY A 76 -7.12 -8.35 1.76
N GLY A 77 -6.78 -7.85 2.94
CA GLY A 77 -7.09 -6.49 3.33
C GLY A 77 -8.57 -6.30 3.70
N LYS A 78 -8.90 -5.08 4.11
CA LYS A 78 -10.25 -4.66 4.51
C LYS A 78 -10.37 -3.14 4.35
N TYR A 79 -11.48 -2.57 4.79
CA TYR A 79 -11.53 -1.15 5.06
C TYR A 79 -10.75 -0.85 6.34
N TYR A 80 -9.68 -0.08 6.20
CA TYR A 80 -8.89 0.42 7.31
C TYR A 80 -9.33 1.87 7.57
N PRO A 81 -9.90 2.20 8.74
CA PRO A 81 -10.21 3.58 9.07
C PRO A 81 -8.92 4.38 9.23
N VAL A 82 -8.87 5.60 8.71
CA VAL A 82 -7.77 6.56 8.90
C VAL A 82 -8.32 7.76 9.69
N PRO A 83 -7.73 8.14 10.84
CA PRO A 83 -6.48 7.62 11.42
C PRO A 83 -6.58 6.15 11.85
N TYR A 84 -5.56 5.39 11.49
CA TYR A 84 -5.42 3.98 11.81
C TYR A 84 -4.44 3.82 12.95
N GLU A 85 -4.78 2.96 13.91
CA GLU A 85 -3.87 2.55 14.98
C GLU A 85 -4.08 1.09 15.32
N SER A 86 -2.99 0.36 15.49
CA SER A 86 -3.03 -1.05 15.88
C SER A 86 -1.71 -1.50 16.49
N GLY A 87 -1.77 -2.51 17.36
CA GLY A 87 -0.60 -3.34 17.64
C GLY A 87 -0.20 -4.17 16.40
N ILE A 88 1.10 -4.33 16.20
CA ILE A 88 1.70 -5.34 15.33
C ILE A 88 1.70 -6.66 16.12
N ALA A 89 1.60 -7.81 15.46
CA ALA A 89 1.51 -9.16 16.05
C ALA A 89 2.48 -9.41 17.23
N GLU A 90 2.32 -10.49 17.99
CA GLU A 90 2.95 -10.73 19.32
C GLU A 90 4.41 -10.24 19.52
N HIS A 91 5.29 -10.39 18.52
CA HIS A 91 6.70 -9.96 18.61
C HIS A 91 7.00 -8.61 17.95
N GLY A 92 6.04 -7.99 17.28
CA GLY A 92 6.20 -6.75 16.53
C GLY A 92 6.98 -6.93 15.23
N LEU A 93 7.43 -5.81 14.67
CA LEU A 93 8.32 -5.74 13.52
C LEU A 93 9.78 -5.86 14.00
N ILE A 94 10.23 -7.05 14.40
CA ILE A 94 11.63 -7.32 14.78
C ILE A 94 12.57 -7.39 13.57
N PRO A 95 13.91 -7.32 13.75
CA PRO A 95 14.86 -7.55 12.67
C PRO A 95 14.60 -8.86 11.91
N GLY A 96 14.71 -8.81 10.58
CA GLY A 96 14.35 -9.88 9.65
C GLY A 96 12.87 -9.90 9.23
N LYS A 97 11.99 -9.09 9.82
CA LYS A 97 10.57 -8.98 9.43
C LYS A 97 10.33 -7.80 8.50
N THR A 98 9.25 -7.90 7.72
CA THR A 98 8.81 -6.87 6.79
C THR A 98 7.35 -6.50 7.05
N LEU A 99 7.07 -5.21 7.11
CA LEU A 99 5.72 -4.66 7.08
C LEU A 99 5.42 -4.18 5.66
N VAL A 100 4.29 -4.61 5.08
CA VAL A 100 3.83 -4.17 3.76
C VAL A 100 2.51 -3.42 3.90
N ILE A 101 2.47 -2.20 3.37
CA ILE A 101 1.31 -1.30 3.41
C ILE A 101 0.91 -0.97 1.97
N TYR A 102 -0.36 -1.21 1.66
CA TYR A 102 -0.99 -0.80 0.41
C TYR A 102 -1.89 0.39 0.67
N GLY A 103 -1.63 1.52 0.02
CA GLY A 103 -2.38 2.75 0.23
C GLY A 103 -2.58 3.53 -1.06
N THR A 104 -3.38 4.60 -1.02
CA THR A 104 -3.56 5.53 -2.14
C THR A 104 -3.67 6.95 -1.57
N PRO A 105 -2.67 7.83 -1.74
CA PRO A 105 -2.76 9.18 -1.23
C PRO A 105 -3.98 9.86 -1.86
N GLU A 106 -4.71 10.66 -1.09
CA GLU A 106 -5.87 11.34 -1.63
C GLU A 106 -5.50 12.24 -2.83
N LYS A 107 -6.45 12.45 -3.75
CA LYS A 107 -6.22 13.30 -4.94
C LYS A 107 -5.78 14.72 -4.60
N LYS A 108 -6.18 15.23 -3.42
CA LYS A 108 -5.84 16.56 -2.91
C LYS A 108 -4.86 16.51 -1.74
N ALA A 109 -4.20 15.37 -1.51
CA ALA A 109 -3.30 15.15 -0.38
C ALA A 109 -2.25 16.25 -0.26
N LYS A 110 -2.01 16.71 0.97
CA LYS A 110 -0.87 17.52 1.35
C LYS A 110 0.22 16.64 1.97
N LYS A 111 -0.15 15.78 2.91
CA LYS A 111 0.77 14.85 3.57
C LYS A 111 0.03 13.69 4.24
N PHE A 112 0.72 12.59 4.42
CA PHE A 112 0.32 11.51 5.32
C PHE A 112 1.55 10.98 6.06
N ASN A 113 1.35 10.22 7.12
CA ASN A 113 2.45 9.59 7.85
C ASN A 113 2.14 8.15 8.23
N VAL A 114 3.22 7.38 8.38
CA VAL A 114 3.25 6.05 8.96
C VAL A 114 4.24 6.09 10.12
N ASN A 115 3.78 5.77 11.32
CA ASN A 115 4.62 5.67 12.52
C ASN A 115 4.78 4.21 12.92
N LEU A 116 6.02 3.82 13.20
CA LEU A 116 6.37 2.57 13.86
C LEU A 116 6.71 2.88 15.32
N LEU A 117 5.93 2.36 16.26
CA LEU A 117 6.00 2.74 17.67
C LEU A 117 6.54 1.61 18.55
N LYS A 118 7.22 2.00 19.64
CA LYS A 118 7.52 1.12 20.78
C LYS A 118 6.41 1.22 21.83
N LYS A 119 6.42 0.29 22.80
CA LYS A 119 5.40 0.21 23.87
C LYS A 119 5.30 1.47 24.73
N ASN A 120 6.39 2.22 24.88
CA ASN A 120 6.45 3.46 25.64
C ASN A 120 5.93 4.69 24.87
N GLY A 121 5.51 4.51 23.60
CA GLY A 121 5.04 5.60 22.75
C GLY A 121 6.13 6.27 21.90
N ASP A 122 7.40 5.90 22.07
CA ASP A 122 8.46 6.38 21.18
C ASP A 122 8.22 5.93 19.75
N ILE A 123 8.55 6.79 18.78
CA ILE A 123 8.43 6.50 17.36
C ILE A 123 9.81 6.11 16.84
N ALA A 124 9.99 4.81 16.56
CA ALA A 124 11.20 4.26 15.95
C ALA A 124 11.44 4.86 14.57
N LEU A 125 10.37 4.92 13.77
CA LEU A 125 10.37 5.50 12.43
C LEU A 125 9.07 6.27 12.21
N HIS A 126 9.19 7.57 11.99
CA HIS A 126 8.16 8.43 11.43
C HIS A 126 8.44 8.58 9.95
N PHE A 127 7.62 7.99 9.08
CA PHE A 127 7.73 8.09 7.64
C PHE A 127 6.64 9.04 7.12
N ASN A 128 7.02 10.23 6.64
CA ASN A 128 6.07 11.30 6.34
C ASN A 128 6.27 11.90 4.94
N PRO A 129 5.62 11.33 3.91
CA PRO A 129 5.53 11.95 2.60
C PRO A 129 4.80 13.31 2.66
N ARG A 130 5.45 14.34 2.13
CA ARG A 130 4.91 15.71 2.01
C ARG A 130 4.91 16.13 0.55
N PHE A 131 3.71 16.33 -0.01
CA PHE A 131 3.54 16.65 -1.43
C PHE A 131 3.76 18.14 -1.73
N ASP A 132 3.48 19.00 -0.76
CA ASP A 132 3.75 20.44 -0.79
C ASP A 132 5.25 20.74 -0.73
N GLU A 133 6.00 19.99 0.08
CA GLU A 133 7.46 20.08 0.18
C GLU A 133 8.21 19.20 -0.84
N LYS A 134 7.49 18.34 -1.59
CA LYS A 134 8.02 17.38 -2.58
C LYS A 134 9.12 16.45 -2.02
N CYS A 135 9.02 16.10 -0.74
CA CYS A 135 9.99 15.26 -0.04
C CYS A 135 9.29 14.17 0.78
N VAL A 136 10.09 13.26 1.34
CA VAL A 136 9.63 12.31 2.35
C VAL A 136 10.53 12.47 3.56
N ILE A 137 9.96 12.95 4.65
CA ILE A 137 10.68 13.12 5.91
C ILE A 137 10.73 11.79 6.64
N ARG A 138 11.91 11.45 7.18
CA ARG A 138 12.07 10.38 8.15
C ARG A 138 12.68 10.93 9.42
N ASN A 139 12.14 10.51 10.56
CA ASN A 139 12.65 10.92 11.87
C ASN A 139 12.26 9.89 12.94
N SER A 140 12.74 10.09 14.16
CA SER A 140 12.33 9.37 15.35
C SER A 140 11.85 10.38 16.40
N LEU A 141 10.87 9.97 17.21
CA LEU A 141 10.41 10.71 18.38
C LEU A 141 10.83 9.90 19.61
N VAL A 142 11.70 10.45 20.45
CA VAL A 142 12.22 9.76 21.63
C VAL A 142 12.01 10.67 22.84
N ASN A 143 11.35 10.16 23.89
CA ASN A 143 10.99 10.94 25.08
C ASN A 143 10.25 12.26 24.75
N GLY A 144 9.43 12.24 23.70
CA GLY A 144 8.66 13.41 23.24
C GLY A 144 9.45 14.43 22.42
N GLU A 145 10.74 14.18 22.12
CA GLU A 145 11.56 15.07 21.31
C GLU A 145 11.84 14.48 19.93
N TRP A 146 11.70 15.32 18.89
CA TRP A 146 12.05 14.94 17.53
C TRP A 146 13.56 14.99 17.33
N GLY A 147 14.12 13.95 16.69
CA GLY A 147 15.52 13.93 16.30
C GLY A 147 15.82 14.77 15.05
N ASN A 148 16.99 14.53 14.44
CA ASN A 148 17.35 15.15 13.16
C ASN A 148 16.51 14.61 12.01
N GLU A 149 15.98 15.47 11.14
CA GLU A 149 15.20 15.02 9.99
C GLU A 149 16.11 14.50 8.86
N GLU A 150 15.74 13.37 8.27
CA GLU A 150 16.29 12.89 7.01
C GLU A 150 15.30 13.17 5.88
N ARG A 151 15.76 13.84 4.82
CA ARG A 151 14.90 14.40 3.77
C ARG A 151 15.35 14.04 2.36
N GLU A 152 16.51 13.40 2.21
CA GLU A 152 17.08 13.07 0.90
C GLU A 152 16.22 12.06 0.14
N GLY A 153 16.30 12.13 -1.19
CA GLY A 153 15.50 11.32 -2.11
C GLY A 153 14.35 12.09 -2.75
N LYS A 154 14.01 11.71 -3.99
CA LYS A 154 12.84 12.25 -4.69
C LYS A 154 11.58 11.60 -4.11
N ASN A 155 10.54 12.38 -3.79
CA ASN A 155 9.27 11.84 -3.36
C ASN A 155 8.68 10.89 -4.45
N PRO A 156 8.51 9.58 -4.16
CA PRO A 156 8.07 8.58 -5.14
C PRO A 156 6.54 8.46 -5.24
N PHE A 157 5.78 9.21 -4.43
CA PHE A 157 4.32 9.11 -4.37
C PHE A 157 3.64 10.07 -5.35
N GLU A 158 2.52 9.63 -5.94
CA GLU A 158 1.64 10.44 -6.77
C GLU A 158 0.23 10.49 -6.17
N LYS A 159 -0.38 11.68 -6.16
CA LYS A 159 -1.72 11.88 -5.60
C LYS A 159 -2.76 11.10 -6.40
N GLY A 160 -3.60 10.32 -5.71
CA GLY A 160 -4.63 9.49 -6.32
C GLY A 160 -4.13 8.25 -7.06
N VAL A 161 -2.84 7.92 -6.94
CA VAL A 161 -2.25 6.69 -7.46
C VAL A 161 -1.83 5.82 -6.29
N GLY A 162 -2.19 4.54 -6.33
CA GLY A 162 -1.83 3.61 -5.27
C GLY A 162 -0.32 3.40 -5.14
N PHE A 163 0.11 2.95 -3.96
CA PHE A 163 1.50 2.58 -3.70
C PHE A 163 1.60 1.26 -2.94
N ASP A 164 2.78 0.66 -3.05
CA ASP A 164 3.24 -0.42 -2.17
C ASP A 164 4.40 0.12 -1.35
N LEU A 165 4.24 0.16 -0.02
CA LEU A 165 5.28 0.56 0.90
C LEU A 165 5.74 -0.68 1.67
N GLU A 166 6.99 -1.05 1.50
CA GLU A 166 7.62 -2.12 2.29
C GLU A 166 8.64 -1.51 3.24
N ILE A 167 8.50 -1.81 4.53
CA ILE A 167 9.47 -1.43 5.56
C ILE A 167 10.06 -2.73 6.10
N LYS A 168 11.31 -3.01 5.73
CA LYS A 168 12.07 -4.17 6.20
C LYS A 168 12.90 -3.73 7.39
N ASN A 169 12.69 -4.35 8.54
CA ASN A 169 13.56 -4.12 9.68
C ASN A 169 14.78 -5.04 9.52
N GLU A 170 15.94 -4.47 9.21
CA GLU A 170 17.21 -5.21 9.15
C GLU A 170 18.06 -4.92 10.40
N GLU A 171 19.22 -5.57 10.51
CA GLU A 171 20.08 -5.53 11.71
C GLU A 171 20.48 -4.10 12.12
N TYR A 172 20.79 -3.23 11.15
CA TYR A 172 21.33 -1.89 11.42
C TYR A 172 20.40 -0.73 11.01
N ALA A 173 19.39 -1.00 10.19
CA ALA A 173 18.52 0.03 9.63
C ALA A 173 17.16 -0.54 9.18
N PHE A 174 16.17 0.34 9.07
CA PHE A 174 15.01 0.06 8.23
C PHE A 174 15.37 0.25 6.76
N GLN A 175 15.15 -0.76 5.92
CA GLN A 175 15.17 -0.60 4.46
C GLN A 175 13.77 -0.33 3.97
N ILE A 176 13.60 0.80 3.29
CA ILE A 176 12.29 1.29 2.85
C ILE A 176 12.22 1.17 1.33
N PHE A 177 11.23 0.44 0.84
CA PHE A 177 10.95 0.30 -0.58
C PHE A 177 9.59 0.91 -0.90
N VAL A 178 9.50 1.60 -2.04
CA VAL A 178 8.25 2.12 -2.58
C VAL A 178 8.09 1.57 -4.00
N ASN A 179 6.97 0.89 -4.26
CA ASN A 179 6.64 0.29 -5.55
C ASN A 179 7.72 -0.71 -6.06
N GLY A 180 8.37 -1.42 -5.14
CA GLY A 180 9.43 -2.40 -5.44
C GLY A 180 10.84 -1.82 -5.58
N GLU A 181 10.99 -0.49 -5.59
CA GLU A 181 12.29 0.17 -5.67
C GLU A 181 12.75 0.64 -4.29
N ARG A 182 14.05 0.47 -3.98
CA ARG A 182 14.61 0.94 -2.71
C ARG A 182 14.60 2.46 -2.69
N PHE A 183 13.84 3.03 -1.75
CA PHE A 183 13.70 4.47 -1.58
C PHE A 183 14.78 5.04 -0.64
N ALA A 184 14.91 4.47 0.56
CA ALA A 184 15.84 4.96 1.57
C ALA A 184 16.27 3.84 2.53
N SER A 185 17.38 4.05 3.22
CA SER A 185 17.75 3.32 4.42
C SER A 185 17.69 4.30 5.59
N TYR A 186 17.13 3.89 6.73
CA TYR A 186 17.04 4.71 7.94
C TYR A 186 17.72 3.97 9.08
N ALA A 187 18.89 4.44 9.49
CA ALA A 187 19.67 3.82 10.55
C ALA A 187 18.88 3.81 11.87
N HIS A 188 18.97 2.71 12.61
CA HIS A 188 18.25 2.58 13.88
C HIS A 188 18.77 3.60 14.89
N ARG A 189 17.88 4.50 15.33
CA ARG A 189 18.17 5.49 16.40
C ARG A 189 17.77 5.01 17.78
N ILE A 190 16.92 3.98 17.82
CA ILE A 190 16.52 3.27 19.02
C ILE A 190 16.63 1.77 18.76
N ASP A 191 16.69 0.97 19.83
CA ASP A 191 16.75 -0.49 19.70
C ASP A 191 15.64 -1.01 18.77
N PRO A 192 15.99 -1.80 17.73
CA PRO A 192 15.06 -2.20 16.68
C PRO A 192 14.12 -3.33 17.09
N HIS A 193 14.26 -3.86 18.30
CA HIS A 193 13.32 -4.81 18.87
C HIS A 193 12.13 -4.06 19.50
N GLU A 194 11.05 -4.79 19.74
CA GLU A 194 9.84 -4.26 20.39
C GLU A 194 9.12 -3.11 19.64
N VAL A 195 9.33 -3.01 18.32
CA VAL A 195 8.51 -2.17 17.44
C VAL A 195 7.13 -2.82 17.29
N GLY A 196 6.24 -2.53 18.22
CA GLY A 196 4.96 -3.22 18.40
C GLY A 196 3.73 -2.40 18.02
N GLY A 197 3.87 -1.11 17.71
CA GLY A 197 2.75 -0.25 17.33
C GLY A 197 2.85 0.25 15.89
N LEU A 198 1.71 0.44 15.24
CA LEU A 198 1.57 1.05 13.93
C LEU A 198 0.50 2.13 13.99
N GLN A 199 0.83 3.34 13.53
CA GLN A 199 -0.14 4.39 13.26
C GLN A 199 -0.05 4.86 11.81
N ILE A 200 -1.18 5.15 11.18
CA ILE A 200 -1.24 5.74 9.83
C ILE A 200 -2.24 6.89 9.87
N GLN A 201 -1.82 8.08 9.45
CA GLN A 201 -2.62 9.30 9.59
C GLN A 201 -2.40 10.27 8.41
N GLY A 202 -3.33 11.20 8.21
CA GLY A 202 -3.29 12.20 7.14
C GLY A 202 -4.03 11.75 5.88
N ASP A 203 -3.67 12.33 4.74
CA ASP A 203 -4.47 12.27 3.51
C ASP A 203 -4.15 11.01 2.67
N VAL A 204 -4.58 9.82 3.13
CA VAL A 204 -4.28 8.50 2.52
C VAL A 204 -5.39 7.47 2.64
#